data_AF-T1H7K1-F1
#
_entry.id   AF-T1H7K1-F1
#
_cell.length_a   1.000
_cell.length_b   1.000
_cell.length_c   1.000
_cell.angle_alpha   90.00
_cell.angle_beta   90.00
_cell.angle_gamma   90.00
#
_symmetry.space_group_name_H-M   'P 1'
#
loop_
_entity.id
_entity.type
_entity.pdbx_description
1 polymer ?
#
loop_
_entity_poly.entity_id
_entity_poly.type
_entity_poly.pdbx_seq_one_letter_code
_entity_poly.pdbx_strand_id
1 'polypeptide(L)'
;KFRFCGDGDCPDWVLGEIISSLSCLTSIKFRVIASQVAKQISGESEEEDKIKEMFSSSKVANPKAAIASLRFLLVNASRFNGFTFGEELQQLGLPKEHSTSLCKVHTENLEAIRKKLKENCL
;
A
#
# COMPACT_ATOMS: atom_id res chain seq x y z
N LYS A 1 -9.92 -18.64 8.36
CA LYS A 1 -9.82 -18.05 7.00
C LYS A 1 -9.64 -16.55 7.20
N PHE A 2 -8.47 -16.01 6.86
CA PHE A 2 -8.22 -14.57 6.97
C PHE A 2 -9.02 -13.85 5.89
N ARG A 3 -9.67 -12.73 6.22
CA ARG A 3 -10.44 -11.91 5.29
C ARG A 3 -9.84 -10.52 5.34
N PHE A 4 -9.33 -10.04 4.21
CA PHE A 4 -8.74 -8.72 4.11
C PHE A 4 -9.82 -7.70 3.75
N CYS A 5 -9.93 -6.62 4.53
CA CYS A 5 -10.82 -5.48 4.27
C CYS A 5 -12.28 -5.87 3.97
N GLY A 6 -12.87 -6.77 4.77
CA GLY A 6 -14.32 -6.98 4.84
C GLY A 6 -14.89 -8.19 4.09
N ASP A 7 -14.18 -8.74 3.09
CA ASP A 7 -14.40 -10.11 2.53
C ASP A 7 -13.39 -10.47 1.41
N GLY A 8 -12.37 -9.65 1.15
CA GLY A 8 -11.43 -9.88 0.05
C GLY A 8 -10.38 -10.92 0.41
N ASP A 9 -10.17 -11.90 -0.46
CA ASP A 9 -8.92 -12.66 -0.47
C ASP A 9 -7.80 -11.75 -0.98
N CYS A 10 -6.70 -11.67 -0.23
CA CYS A 10 -5.50 -11.01 -0.71
C CYS A 10 -4.82 -11.96 -1.71
N PRO A 11 -4.66 -11.57 -2.99
CA PRO A 11 -4.15 -12.49 -3.99
C PRO A 11 -2.69 -12.86 -3.71
N ASP A 12 -2.29 -14.11 -4.02
CA ASP A 12 -0.97 -14.65 -3.69
C ASP A 12 0.19 -13.81 -4.22
N TRP A 13 0.03 -13.16 -5.37
CA TRP A 13 1.05 -12.28 -5.92
C TRP A 13 1.29 -11.02 -5.07
N VAL A 14 0.25 -10.48 -4.42
CA VAL A 14 0.37 -9.35 -3.49
C VAL A 14 1.09 -9.80 -2.22
N LEU A 15 0.72 -10.98 -1.70
CA LEU A 15 1.38 -11.58 -0.53
C LEU A 15 2.86 -11.82 -0.78
N GLY A 16 3.19 -12.42 -1.93
CA GLY A 16 4.55 -12.66 -2.37
C GLY A 16 5.36 -11.36 -2.41
N GLU A 17 4.81 -10.29 -2.98
CA GLU A 17 5.50 -8.99 -3.04
C GLU A 17 5.59 -8.28 -1.69
N ILE A 18 4.58 -8.40 -0.83
CA ILE A 18 4.65 -7.85 0.53
C ILE A 18 5.87 -8.44 1.25
N ILE A 19 6.01 -9.76 1.22
CA ILE A 19 7.04 -10.48 1.96
C ILE A 19 8.41 -10.36 1.28
N SER A 20 8.46 -10.44 -0.06
CA SER A 20 9.70 -10.43 -0.84
C SER A 20 10.24 -9.03 -1.15
N SER A 21 9.37 -8.03 -1.25
CA SER A 21 9.75 -6.67 -1.68
C SER A 21 9.55 -5.65 -0.57
N LEU A 22 8.34 -5.54 -0.01
CA LEU A 22 8.02 -4.50 0.96
C LEU A 22 8.72 -4.72 2.31
N SER A 23 8.79 -5.97 2.78
CA SER A 23 9.46 -6.31 4.04
C SER A 23 10.99 -6.15 3.98
N CYS A 24 11.59 -6.11 2.79
CA CYS A 24 13.02 -5.82 2.63
C CYS A 24 13.37 -4.32 2.67
N LEU A 25 12.37 -3.43 2.58
CA LEU A 25 12.58 -1.99 2.66
C LEU A 25 12.77 -1.54 4.10
N THR A 26 13.54 -0.47 4.31
CA THR A 26 13.57 0.21 5.61
C THR A 26 12.24 0.91 5.87
N SER A 27 11.83 1.03 7.14
CA SER A 27 10.57 1.69 7.53
C SER A 27 10.45 3.11 6.94
N ILE A 28 11.56 3.84 6.84
CA ILE A 28 11.63 5.17 6.20
C ILE A 28 11.34 5.09 4.70
N LYS A 29 12.09 4.26 3.94
CA LYS A 29 11.87 4.10 2.49
C LYS A 29 10.46 3.63 2.19
N PHE A 30 9.99 2.63 2.94
CA PHE A 30 8.65 2.10 2.84
C PHE A 30 7.58 3.19 3.04
N ARG A 31 7.72 4.02 4.10
CA ARG A 31 6.80 5.12 4.35
C ARG A 31 6.78 6.15 3.22
N VAL A 32 7.96 6.52 2.69
CA VAL A 32 8.06 7.49 1.59
C VAL A 32 7.38 6.94 0.34
N ILE A 33 7.69 5.70 -0.05
CA ILE A 33 7.08 5.03 -1.20
C ILE A 33 5.56 4.91 -1.00
N ALA A 34 5.11 4.47 0.17
CA ALA A 34 3.68 4.38 0.47
C ALA A 34 2.97 5.73 0.35
N SER A 35 3.61 6.81 0.82
CA SER A 35 3.07 8.17 0.66
C SER A 35 3.01 8.60 -0.79
N GLN A 36 4.02 8.24 -1.58
CA GLN A 36 4.05 8.52 -3.01
C GLN A 36 2.90 7.78 -3.74
N VAL A 37 2.78 6.48 -3.51
CA VAL A 37 1.67 5.68 -4.07
C VAL A 37 0.30 6.22 -3.64
N ALA A 38 0.14 6.65 -2.38
CA ALA A 38 -1.10 7.25 -1.89
C ALA A 38 -1.49 8.51 -2.66
N LYS A 39 -0.54 9.39 -2.94
CA LYS A 39 -0.73 10.62 -3.72
C LYS A 39 -1.01 10.32 -5.20
N GLN A 40 -0.29 9.36 -5.78
CA GLN A 40 -0.57 8.85 -7.12
C GLN A 40 -2.02 8.34 -7.25
N ILE A 41 -2.52 7.64 -6.23
CA ILE A 41 -3.92 7.18 -6.21
C ILE A 41 -4.89 8.34 -6.07
N SER A 42 -4.57 9.35 -5.26
CA SER A 42 -5.39 10.56 -5.09
C SER A 42 -5.47 11.41 -6.36
N GLY A 43 -4.63 11.14 -7.36
CA GLY A 43 -4.59 11.87 -8.63
C GLY A 43 -3.67 13.09 -8.59
N GLU A 44 -2.78 13.19 -7.60
CA GLU A 44 -1.62 14.08 -7.69
C GLU A 44 -0.70 13.55 -8.81
N SER A 45 -0.05 14.45 -9.55
CA SER A 45 0.85 14.15 -10.68
C SER A 45 2.15 13.49 -10.23
N GLU A 46 2.06 12.42 -9.46
CA GLU A 46 3.19 11.58 -9.13
C GLU A 46 3.51 10.65 -10.28
N GLU A 47 4.71 10.84 -10.82
CA GLU A 47 5.27 10.01 -11.86
C GLU A 47 5.63 8.65 -11.25
N GLU A 48 4.95 7.60 -11.71
CA GLU A 48 5.24 6.21 -11.33
C GLU A 48 6.72 5.86 -11.52
N ASP A 49 7.39 6.48 -12.50
CA ASP A 49 8.82 6.30 -12.76
C ASP A 49 9.72 6.78 -11.61
N LYS A 50 9.35 7.88 -10.93
CA LYS A 50 10.07 8.34 -9.74
C LYS A 50 9.94 7.34 -8.60
N ILE A 51 8.74 6.78 -8.42
CA ILE A 51 8.49 5.76 -7.40
C ILE A 51 9.32 4.50 -7.71
N LYS A 52 9.37 4.07 -8.97
CA LYS A 52 10.22 2.95 -9.41
C LYS A 52 11.70 3.21 -9.14
N GLU A 53 12.18 4.41 -9.37
CA GLU A 53 13.59 4.77 -9.09
C GLU A 53 13.95 4.61 -7.61
N MET A 54 13.00 4.86 -6.69
CA MET A 54 13.20 4.61 -5.25
C MET A 54 13.44 3.13 -4.93
N PHE A 55 12.87 2.23 -5.74
CA PHE A 55 13.10 0.80 -5.63
C PHE A 55 14.42 0.35 -6.27
N SER A 56 14.98 1.10 -7.23
CA SER A 56 16.29 0.79 -7.83
C SER A 56 17.41 0.72 -6.78
N SER A 57 17.26 1.45 -5.68
CA SER A 57 18.18 1.41 -4.52
C SER A 57 17.90 0.27 -3.53
N SER A 58 17.00 -0.66 -3.87
CA SER A 58 16.54 -1.74 -3.01
C SER A 58 16.60 -3.07 -3.77
N LYS A 59 16.72 -4.21 -3.06
CA LYS A 59 16.78 -5.55 -3.68
C LYS A 59 15.40 -6.05 -4.16
N VAL A 60 14.54 -5.14 -4.62
CA VAL A 60 13.18 -5.45 -5.05
C VAL A 60 13.23 -5.96 -6.48
N ALA A 61 12.80 -7.20 -6.69
CA ALA A 61 12.85 -7.85 -7.99
C ALA A 61 11.87 -7.22 -9.01
N ASN A 62 10.69 -6.79 -8.54
CA ASN A 62 9.68 -6.18 -9.40
C ASN A 62 9.04 -4.93 -8.75
N PRO A 63 9.62 -3.73 -8.99
CA PRO A 63 9.12 -2.50 -8.38
C PRO A 63 7.69 -2.16 -8.79
N LYS A 64 7.28 -2.51 -10.02
CA LYS A 64 5.89 -2.31 -10.48
C LYS A 64 4.91 -3.15 -9.67
N ALA A 65 5.26 -4.40 -9.41
CA ALA A 65 4.43 -5.29 -8.60
C ALA A 65 4.35 -4.77 -7.15
N ALA A 66 5.46 -4.35 -6.56
CA ALA A 66 5.47 -3.73 -5.22
C ALA A 66 4.58 -2.47 -5.13
N ILE A 67 4.63 -1.58 -6.13
CA ILE A 67 3.74 -0.41 -6.22
C ILE A 67 2.29 -0.84 -6.33
N ALA A 68 1.97 -1.80 -7.21
CA ALA A 68 0.62 -2.32 -7.39
C ALA A 68 0.08 -2.95 -6.10
N SER A 69 0.92 -3.68 -5.35
CA SER A 69 0.59 -4.26 -4.04
C SER A 69 0.25 -3.18 -3.02
N LEU A 70 1.08 -2.15 -2.88
CA LEU A 70 0.81 -1.01 -1.99
C LEU A 70 -0.48 -0.29 -2.38
N ARG A 71 -0.69 -0.08 -3.68
CA ARG A 71 -1.91 0.53 -4.20
C ARG A 71 -3.14 -0.30 -3.87
N PHE A 72 -3.06 -1.61 -4.06
CA PHE A 72 -4.12 -2.53 -3.70
C PHE A 72 -4.43 -2.45 -2.20
N LEU A 73 -3.42 -2.50 -1.33
CA LEU A 73 -3.60 -2.38 0.12
C LEU A 73 -4.31 -1.06 0.50
N LEU A 74 -3.82 0.08 -0.01
CA LEU A 74 -4.39 1.40 0.29
C LEU A 74 -5.82 1.56 -0.24
N VAL A 75 -6.11 1.08 -1.46
CA VAL A 75 -7.46 1.17 -2.03
C VAL A 75 -8.45 0.29 -1.26
N ASN A 76 -8.07 -0.93 -0.90
CA ASN A 76 -8.92 -1.83 -0.12
C ASN A 76 -9.17 -1.27 1.29
N ALA A 77 -8.12 -0.74 1.93
CA ALA A 77 -8.26 -0.05 3.20
C ALA A 77 -9.19 1.18 3.10
N SER A 78 -9.15 1.94 2.00
CA SER A 78 -10.06 3.07 1.82
C SER A 78 -11.51 2.63 1.66
N ARG A 79 -11.75 1.45 1.07
CA ARG A 79 -13.09 0.86 0.92
C ARG A 79 -13.64 0.37 2.26
N PHE A 80 -12.79 -0.11 3.16
CA PHE A 80 -13.20 -0.67 4.43
C PHE A 80 -12.94 0.30 5.59
N ASN A 81 -13.99 0.77 6.27
CA ASN A 81 -13.87 1.79 7.32
C ASN A 81 -13.42 1.22 8.69
N GLY A 82 -12.76 0.07 8.70
CA GLY A 82 -12.44 -0.69 9.91
C GLY A 82 -11.15 -0.25 10.59
N PHE A 83 -11.16 -0.16 11.92
CA PHE A 83 -10.00 0.17 12.76
C PHE A 83 -8.87 -0.90 12.74
N THR A 84 -9.05 -2.00 12.02
CA THR A 84 -8.18 -3.20 12.05
C THR A 84 -7.09 -3.22 10.98
N PHE A 85 -7.01 -2.21 10.09
CA PHE A 85 -6.07 -2.23 8.96
C PHE A 85 -4.62 -2.52 9.36
N GLY A 86 -4.14 -1.94 10.47
CA GLY A 86 -2.79 -2.19 10.97
C GLY A 86 -2.55 -3.62 11.47
N GLU A 87 -3.58 -4.28 12.02
CA GLU A 87 -3.51 -5.68 12.44
C GLU A 87 -3.56 -6.63 11.24
N GLU A 88 -4.39 -6.30 10.24
CA GLU A 88 -4.49 -7.03 8.98
C GLU A 88 -3.14 -7.04 8.24
N LEU A 89 -2.46 -5.89 8.13
CA LEU A 89 -1.13 -5.81 7.53
C LEU A 89 -0.10 -6.70 8.25
N GLN A 90 -0.16 -6.79 9.57
CA GLN A 90 0.70 -7.68 10.35
C GLN A 90 0.40 -9.16 10.06
N GLN A 91 -0.89 -9.51 9.92
CA GLN A 91 -1.31 -10.86 9.54
C GLN A 91 -0.89 -11.22 8.09
N LEU A 92 -0.76 -10.20 7.22
CA LEU A 92 -0.20 -10.36 5.86
C LEU A 92 1.33 -10.53 5.84
N GLY A 93 2.01 -10.35 6.97
CA GLY A 93 3.46 -10.51 7.08
C GLY A 93 4.26 -9.19 7.00
N LEU A 94 3.59 -8.03 7.04
CA LEU A 94 4.33 -6.77 7.23
C LEU A 94 4.80 -6.65 8.68
N PRO A 95 6.02 -6.17 8.91
CA PRO A 95 6.46 -5.82 10.26
C PRO A 95 5.58 -4.72 10.85
N LYS A 96 5.46 -4.71 12.18
CA LYS A 96 4.60 -3.78 12.93
C LYS A 96 4.91 -2.31 12.66
N GLU A 97 6.19 -1.99 12.47
CA GLU A 97 6.66 -0.64 12.14
C GLU A 97 6.12 -0.17 10.79
N HIS A 98 6.25 -1.01 9.75
CA HIS A 98 5.74 -0.71 8.40
C HIS A 98 4.23 -0.62 8.41
N SER A 99 3.55 -1.52 9.12
CA SER A 99 2.10 -1.52 9.26
C SER A 99 1.60 -0.20 9.89
N THR A 100 2.26 0.25 10.96
CA THR A 100 1.93 1.52 11.62
C THR A 100 2.17 2.71 10.70
N SER A 101 3.30 2.73 9.99
CA SER A 101 3.63 3.75 9.01
C SER A 101 2.63 3.80 7.85
N LEU A 102 2.23 2.65 7.30
CA LEU A 102 1.25 2.57 6.22
C LEU A 102 -0.12 3.05 6.69
N CYS A 103 -0.53 2.68 7.90
CA CYS A 103 -1.79 3.12 8.48
C CYS A 103 -1.84 4.64 8.64
N LYS A 104 -0.75 5.29 9.07
CA LYS A 104 -0.66 6.76 9.14
C LYS A 104 -0.80 7.40 7.77
N VAL A 105 0.02 6.96 6.80
CA VAL A 105 -0.05 7.44 5.41
C VAL A 105 -1.44 7.28 4.82
N HIS A 106 -2.06 6.13 5.08
CA HIS A 106 -3.41 5.84 4.63
C HIS A 106 -4.41 6.83 5.22
N THR A 107 -4.42 7.04 6.54
CA THR A 107 -5.31 8.00 7.20
C THR A 107 -5.10 9.44 6.70
N GLU A 108 -3.83 9.86 6.51
CA GLU A 108 -3.48 11.17 5.97
C GLU A 108 -4.03 11.41 4.55
N ASN A 109 -4.06 10.35 3.72
CA ASN A 109 -4.51 10.43 2.33
C ASN A 109 -5.92 9.83 2.13
N LEU A 110 -6.60 9.40 3.19
CA LEU A 110 -7.83 8.60 3.13
C LEU A 110 -8.94 9.34 2.39
N GLU A 111 -9.14 10.61 2.73
CA GLU A 111 -10.18 11.45 2.12
C GLU A 111 -9.93 11.67 0.63
N ALA A 112 -8.68 11.92 0.25
CA ALA A 112 -8.27 12.14 -1.13
C ALA A 112 -8.40 10.85 -1.97
N ILE A 113 -7.92 9.72 -1.46
CA ILE A 113 -8.07 8.40 -2.10
C ILE A 113 -9.56 8.05 -2.24
N ARG A 114 -10.37 8.24 -1.18
CA ARG A 114 -11.83 7.99 -1.25
C ARG A 114 -12.52 8.87 -2.26
N LYS A 115 -12.17 10.16 -2.32
CA LYS A 115 -12.72 11.08 -3.31
C LYS A 115 -12.40 10.60 -4.73
N LYS A 116 -11.14 10.26 -4.99
CA LYS A 116 -10.70 9.77 -6.30
C LYS A 116 -11.31 8.43 -6.68
N LEU A 117 -11.50 7.53 -5.70
CA LEU A 117 -12.20 6.26 -5.89
C LEU A 117 -13.68 6.48 -6.24
N LYS A 118 -14.35 7.45 -5.61
CA LYS A 118 -15.73 7.82 -5.99
C LYS A 118 -15.78 8.42 -7.39
N GLU A 119 -14.81 9.25 -7.76
CA GLU A 119 -14.73 9.85 -9.10
C GLU A 119 -14.43 8.84 -10.20
N ASN A 120 -13.65 7.79 -9.93
CA ASN A 120 -13.37 6.70 -10.90
C ASN A 120 -14.46 5.62 -10.94
N CYS A 121 -15.45 5.67 -10.06
CA CYS A 121 -16.53 4.68 -9.97
C CYS A 121 -17.85 5.16 -10.60
N LEU A 122 -17.81 6.28 -11.33
CA LEU A 122 -18.86 6.84 -12.19
C LEU A 122 -18.36 6.85 -13.65
#